data_AF-A0A804RIY3-F1
#
_entry.id   AF-A0A804RIY3-F1
#
_cell.length_a   1.000
_cell.length_b   1.000
_cell.length_c   1.000
_cell.angle_alpha   90.00
_cell.angle_beta   90.00
_cell.angle_gamma   90.00
#
_symmetry.space_group_name_H-M   'P 1'
#
loop_
_entity.id
_entity.type
_entity.pdbx_description
1 polymer ?
#
loop_
_entity_poly.entity_id
_entity_poly.type
_entity_poly.pdbx_seq_one_letter_code
_entity_poly.pdbx_strand_id
1 'polypeptide(L)'
;MRSLSLSLSLYIYHHTSIPAPCTPQCRQDREAYMDSTNVASAAPRPRAPCSLQAALVRRAAVVRTTTKNATTRPRSLRLSCKAGDDDDGVDRRDVLLGLMAGAGAAAAGIASNNTHGSSSALAAPVQAPDLQACRTPDVPATAADPSCCMTYRAGLAPPAIIDFQPPRASSSSSSPLRVRPAAHLVDSAYVAKYERAVALMRELPDDDPRSFAQQAHVHCAYCNGAYGQAGFPDLDLQIHNCWLFFPWHRLYVYFHERILGKLIGDDSFALPFWNWDAPGGMTLPAIYSSASSPLYDERRNTAHQPPSFLGLDFSDTDPDDMPRDLQVDQNLKVMYRQMISGAKRRELFMGQPYRAGDAADPGAGTVENVPHGPLHVWVGDPTQPNGEDMGNFYSAARDPVFFAHHGNIDRLWHVWRGLSPRNTDFADADWLDASFHFYDEEARLVRARVRDCLDPAALRYAYQDVGLPWLDARPARTAGAGAPAPATDGVVFPARLDRTVRVAVARPRVSRSQEEKDEEEEVLVVDGIQVADHLRYVKFDVFVNQCAGGDASTAAAECAGSFVLTPHVIQQKEEGGGGSPVKTAARFGITDLLDDIGADGDVTIVVSLVPRCAGDVVTVDGVSVTYVK
;
A
#
# COMPACT_ATOMS: atom_id res chain seq x y z
N MET A 1 -21.18 48.49 32.30
CA MET A 1 -20.65 48.61 33.68
C MET A 1 -20.19 47.24 34.15
N ARG A 2 -19.19 47.17 35.05
CA ARG A 2 -18.72 45.94 35.73
C ARG A 2 -19.86 45.42 36.67
N SER A 3 -19.89 44.21 37.23
CA SER A 3 -18.80 43.30 37.61
C SER A 3 -19.28 41.85 37.85
N LEU A 4 -18.33 40.91 37.74
CA LEU A 4 -18.25 39.51 38.18
C LEU A 4 -19.28 38.93 39.18
N SER A 5 -19.55 37.63 39.00
CA SER A 5 -19.78 36.66 40.09
C SER A 5 -18.78 35.50 39.97
N LEU A 6 -18.22 35.05 41.09
CA LEU A 6 -17.40 33.83 41.20
C LEU A 6 -18.23 32.70 41.82
N SER A 7 -17.99 31.47 41.39
CA SER A 7 -18.30 30.27 42.16
C SER A 7 -17.08 29.36 42.19
N LEU A 8 -16.66 28.97 43.39
CA LEU A 8 -15.53 28.08 43.67
C LEU A 8 -16.05 26.90 44.49
N SER A 9 -15.61 25.67 44.21
CA SER A 9 -15.82 24.51 45.09
C SER A 9 -14.62 23.57 45.03
N LEU A 10 -13.97 23.38 46.18
CA LEU A 10 -13.03 22.29 46.46
C LEU A 10 -13.83 20.98 46.65
N TYR A 11 -13.30 19.74 46.68
CA TYR A 11 -12.27 19.25 47.61
C TYR A 11 -12.05 17.71 47.40
N ILE A 12 -10.93 17.20 47.94
CA ILE A 12 -10.59 15.81 48.36
C ILE A 12 -9.87 14.90 47.33
N TYR A 13 -8.61 14.59 47.70
CA TYR A 13 -7.76 13.49 47.20
C TYR A 13 -8.03 12.19 47.98
N HIS A 14 -7.92 11.02 47.35
CA HIS A 14 -7.44 9.80 48.03
C HIS A 14 -6.87 8.74 47.05
N HIS A 15 -5.77 8.10 47.45
CA HIS A 15 -5.01 7.09 46.69
C HIS A 15 -5.66 5.70 46.60
N THR A 16 -5.52 5.06 45.42
CA THR A 16 -5.09 3.66 45.16
C THR A 16 -4.76 3.47 43.66
N SER A 17 -4.17 2.37 43.14
CA SER A 17 -2.94 1.63 43.53
C SER A 17 -2.56 0.56 42.47
N ILE A 18 -1.29 0.56 41.99
CA ILE A 18 -0.49 -0.64 41.57
C ILE A 18 -0.96 -1.41 40.28
N PRO A 19 -0.08 -1.95 39.38
CA PRO A 19 1.33 -1.60 39.03
C PRO A 19 1.63 -1.58 37.50
N ALA A 20 2.89 -1.29 37.13
CA ALA A 20 3.46 -1.54 35.80
C ALA A 20 4.33 -2.83 35.76
N PRO A 21 4.57 -3.37 34.55
CA PRO A 21 5.84 -4.03 34.18
C PRO A 21 6.38 -3.51 32.84
N CYS A 22 7.64 -3.64 32.43
CA CYS A 22 8.91 -3.97 33.11
C CYS A 22 10.06 -3.52 32.18
N THR A 23 10.98 -2.67 32.63
CA THR A 23 12.28 -2.42 31.97
C THR A 23 13.41 -3.18 32.67
N PRO A 24 14.23 -3.97 31.95
CA PRO A 24 15.41 -4.58 32.54
C PRO A 24 16.66 -3.72 32.30
N GLN A 25 17.04 -2.90 33.29
CA GLN A 25 18.33 -2.20 33.27
C GLN A 25 19.34 -2.89 34.20
N CYS A 26 20.21 -3.73 33.63
CA CYS A 26 21.46 -4.16 34.25
C CYS A 26 22.60 -3.29 33.68
N ARG A 27 23.09 -2.28 34.41
CA ARG A 27 24.16 -2.36 35.41
C ARG A 27 25.50 -2.93 34.90
N GLN A 28 26.39 -1.97 34.65
CA GLN A 28 27.71 -1.84 35.28
C GLN A 28 28.88 -2.76 34.88
N ASP A 29 29.99 -2.05 34.64
CA ASP A 29 31.39 -2.43 34.87
C ASP A 29 32.05 -3.44 33.92
N ARG A 30 32.65 -2.90 32.84
CA ARG A 30 34.09 -3.15 32.59
C ARG A 30 34.77 -2.11 31.69
N GLU A 31 35.72 -1.39 32.30
CA GLU A 31 36.73 -0.61 31.59
C GLU A 31 37.85 -1.51 31.04
N ALA A 32 38.64 -0.92 30.13
CA ALA A 32 40.03 -1.26 29.81
C ALA A 32 40.36 -2.64 29.21
N TYR A 33 40.54 -2.65 27.87
CA TYR A 33 41.84 -3.07 27.34
C TYR A 33 42.24 -2.22 26.14
N MET A 34 43.39 -1.57 26.23
CA MET A 34 44.06 -0.91 25.10
C MET A 34 44.98 -1.90 24.39
N ASP A 35 45.29 -1.54 23.15
CA ASP A 35 46.64 -1.54 22.57
C ASP A 35 46.93 -2.51 21.41
N SER A 36 47.66 -1.91 20.47
CA SER A 36 48.29 -2.32 19.22
C SER A 36 48.59 -3.79 18.92
N THR A 37 48.50 -4.14 17.62
CA THR A 37 49.72 -4.41 16.83
C THR A 37 49.49 -4.43 15.31
N ASN A 38 50.36 -3.72 14.57
CA ASN A 38 50.54 -3.90 13.12
C ASN A 38 51.49 -5.08 12.87
N VAL A 39 51.14 -6.02 11.97
CA VAL A 39 52.12 -6.76 11.13
C VAL A 39 51.49 -7.08 9.77
N ALA A 40 52.29 -7.06 8.70
CA ALA A 40 51.84 -7.18 7.32
C ALA A 40 52.30 -8.47 6.59
N SER A 41 51.54 -8.83 5.55
CA SER A 41 51.96 -9.52 4.31
C SER A 41 52.17 -11.05 4.26
N ALA A 42 52.06 -11.55 3.01
CA ALA A 42 52.49 -12.86 2.47
C ALA A 42 51.59 -14.13 2.61
N ALA A 43 50.65 -14.30 1.65
CA ALA A 43 50.60 -15.32 0.57
C ALA A 43 51.10 -16.79 0.80
N PRO A 44 50.73 -17.80 -0.05
CA PRO A 44 49.59 -17.96 -0.99
C PRO A 44 48.88 -19.36 -0.95
N ARG A 45 47.96 -19.61 -1.90
CA ARG A 45 47.12 -20.81 -2.13
C ARG A 45 47.89 -22.12 -2.45
N PRO A 46 47.18 -23.28 -2.44
CA PRO A 46 47.11 -24.07 -3.68
C PRO A 46 45.70 -24.56 -4.08
N ARG A 47 45.57 -25.06 -5.33
CA ARG A 47 44.37 -25.69 -5.94
C ARG A 47 44.54 -27.23 -5.97
N ALA A 48 43.46 -28.01 -5.85
CA ALA A 48 43.30 -29.33 -6.49
C ALA A 48 41.82 -29.80 -6.54
N PRO A 49 41.39 -30.69 -7.48
CA PRO A 49 39.96 -30.98 -7.74
C PRO A 49 39.56 -32.47 -7.57
N CYS A 50 38.25 -32.81 -7.61
CA CYS A 50 37.67 -33.83 -8.52
C CYS A 50 36.16 -34.11 -8.37
N SER A 51 35.51 -34.26 -9.54
CA SER A 51 34.24 -34.92 -9.91
C SER A 51 33.44 -35.82 -8.94
N LEU A 52 32.10 -35.70 -9.02
CA LEU A 52 31.16 -36.83 -9.08
C LEU A 52 29.90 -36.43 -9.91
N GLN A 53 29.15 -37.42 -10.42
CA GLN A 53 28.16 -37.29 -11.51
C GLN A 53 26.69 -37.48 -11.08
N ALA A 54 25.76 -37.21 -12.01
CA ALA A 54 24.34 -37.63 -12.05
C ALA A 54 23.36 -36.89 -11.10
N ALA A 55 22.07 -36.67 -11.43
CA ALA A 55 21.35 -36.75 -12.72
C ALA A 55 20.01 -35.97 -12.67
N LEU A 56 19.51 -35.55 -13.84
CA LEU A 56 18.14 -35.11 -14.22
C LEU A 56 17.14 -34.64 -13.13
N VAL A 57 16.63 -33.41 -13.27
CA VAL A 57 15.22 -33.10 -13.66
C VAL A 57 15.23 -31.82 -14.53
N ARG A 58 14.29 -31.71 -15.50
CA ARG A 58 14.15 -30.54 -16.40
C ARG A 58 12.99 -29.64 -15.96
N ARG A 59 13.20 -28.30 -15.96
CA ARG A 59 12.38 -27.24 -16.61
C ARG A 59 12.44 -25.92 -15.82
N ALA A 60 13.21 -24.95 -16.35
CA ALA A 60 12.93 -23.53 -16.23
C ALA A 60 13.48 -22.85 -17.49
N ALA A 61 12.64 -22.10 -18.22
CA ALA A 61 13.05 -21.45 -19.45
C ALA A 61 13.59 -20.05 -19.13
N VAL A 62 14.91 -19.88 -19.20
CA VAL A 62 15.55 -18.57 -19.09
C VAL A 62 15.16 -17.73 -20.30
N VAL A 63 14.23 -16.79 -20.10
CA VAL A 63 13.91 -15.76 -21.10
C VAL A 63 15.04 -14.72 -21.09
N ARG A 64 16.08 -14.98 -21.88
CA ARG A 64 17.03 -13.94 -22.30
C ARG A 64 16.38 -13.10 -23.40
N THR A 65 15.76 -11.99 -23.05
CA THR A 65 15.38 -10.92 -23.98
C THR A 65 16.64 -10.21 -24.50
N THR A 66 17.30 -10.80 -25.50
CA THR A 66 18.30 -10.07 -26.29
C THR A 66 17.61 -8.98 -27.10
N THR A 67 17.86 -7.73 -26.75
CA THR A 67 17.47 -6.57 -27.55
C THR A 67 18.16 -6.61 -28.92
N LYS A 68 17.40 -6.98 -29.96
CA LYS A 68 17.78 -6.76 -31.36
C LYS A 68 16.85 -5.73 -31.97
N ASN A 69 17.44 -4.61 -32.41
CA ASN A 69 16.78 -3.61 -33.21
C ASN A 69 16.12 -4.25 -34.44
N ALA A 70 14.78 -4.22 -34.48
CA ALA A 70 14.00 -4.52 -35.67
C ALA A 70 12.99 -3.39 -35.88
N THR A 71 13.29 -2.51 -36.84
CA THR A 71 12.38 -1.45 -37.27
C THR A 71 11.16 -2.05 -37.96
N THR A 72 10.02 -2.11 -37.25
CA THR A 72 8.72 -2.44 -37.85
C THR A 72 7.72 -1.32 -37.64
N ARG A 73 7.20 -0.79 -38.76
CA ARG A 73 6.23 0.31 -38.81
C ARG A 73 4.94 -0.04 -38.05
N PRO A 74 4.24 0.94 -37.44
CA PRO A 74 2.94 0.68 -36.84
C PRO A 74 1.94 0.24 -37.91
N ARG A 75 1.44 -1.00 -37.81
CA ARG A 75 0.26 -1.42 -38.56
C ARG A 75 -0.96 -0.81 -37.88
N SER A 76 -1.63 0.11 -38.59
CA SER A 76 -2.91 0.65 -38.16
C SER A 76 -3.96 -0.47 -38.14
N LEU A 77 -4.39 -0.89 -36.95
CA LEU A 77 -5.66 -1.59 -36.78
C LEU A 77 -6.79 -0.57 -36.88
N ARG A 78 -7.21 -0.29 -38.12
CA ARG A 78 -8.51 0.32 -38.37
C ARG A 78 -9.58 -0.73 -38.11
N LEU A 79 -10.20 -0.73 -36.94
CA LEU A 79 -11.54 -1.31 -36.82
C LEU A 79 -12.50 -0.39 -37.56
N SER A 80 -12.93 -0.83 -38.75
CA SER A 80 -14.04 -0.23 -39.47
C SER A 80 -15.30 -1.00 -39.13
N CYS A 81 -16.07 -0.49 -38.17
CA CYS A 81 -17.47 -0.88 -38.06
C CYS A 81 -18.24 -0.08 -39.10
N LYS A 82 -18.68 -0.74 -40.18
CA LYS A 82 -19.71 -0.18 -41.05
C LYS A 82 -21.00 -0.12 -40.25
N ALA A 83 -21.50 1.09 -40.00
CA ALA A 83 -22.93 1.26 -39.89
C ALA A 83 -23.52 0.98 -41.28
N GLY A 84 -24.38 -0.02 -41.39
CA GLY A 84 -25.33 -0.14 -42.47
C GLY A 84 -26.66 0.35 -41.94
N ASP A 85 -27.28 1.28 -42.66
CA ASP A 85 -28.68 1.63 -42.43
C ASP A 85 -29.55 0.38 -42.65
N ASP A 86 -30.51 0.14 -41.75
CA ASP A 86 -31.88 -0.16 -42.15
C ASP A 86 -32.83 0.06 -40.97
N ASP A 87 -33.95 0.68 -41.33
CA ASP A 87 -35.04 1.26 -40.56
C ASP A 87 -35.77 0.27 -39.63
N ASP A 88 -36.01 0.67 -38.37
CA ASP A 88 -37.36 0.65 -37.77
C ASP A 88 -37.36 1.35 -36.39
N GLY A 89 -38.28 2.29 -36.18
CA GLY A 89 -38.28 3.19 -35.03
C GLY A 89 -39.15 2.76 -33.84
N VAL A 90 -39.05 3.49 -32.73
CA VAL A 90 -40.16 4.19 -32.04
C VAL A 90 -39.54 5.23 -31.09
N ASP A 91 -39.90 6.51 -31.27
CA ASP A 91 -39.81 7.57 -30.25
C ASP A 91 -41.24 7.89 -29.79
N ARG A 92 -41.43 8.17 -28.48
CA ARG A 92 -42.57 8.97 -27.98
C ARG A 92 -42.36 9.45 -26.54
N ARG A 93 -42.64 10.74 -26.37
CA ARG A 93 -42.61 11.52 -25.12
C ARG A 93 -43.90 11.38 -24.29
N ASP A 94 -43.81 11.93 -23.08
CA ASP A 94 -44.87 12.48 -22.22
C ASP A 94 -45.88 11.50 -21.58
N VAL A 95 -45.96 11.53 -20.23
CA VAL A 95 -47.21 11.85 -19.47
C VAL A 95 -46.83 12.46 -18.12
N LEU A 96 -47.51 13.55 -17.76
CA LEU A 96 -47.47 14.26 -16.47
C LEU A 96 -48.74 13.99 -15.63
N LEU A 97 -48.62 14.11 -14.31
CA LEU A 97 -49.67 14.44 -13.32
C LEU A 97 -50.84 13.44 -13.09
N GLY A 98 -51.09 13.16 -11.80
CA GLY A 98 -52.30 12.46 -11.32
C GLY A 98 -52.33 12.32 -9.79
N LEU A 99 -52.85 13.33 -9.09
CA LEU A 99 -53.06 13.30 -7.63
C LEU A 99 -54.07 12.23 -7.21
N MET A 100 -53.87 11.60 -6.04
CA MET A 100 -54.94 11.43 -5.05
C MET A 100 -54.37 11.27 -3.62
N ALA A 101 -55.12 11.74 -2.62
CA ALA A 101 -54.70 11.88 -1.23
C ALA A 101 -55.30 10.82 -0.30
N GLY A 102 -54.71 10.65 0.90
CA GLY A 102 -55.30 9.86 2.00
C GLY A 102 -54.36 9.68 3.18
N ALA A 103 -54.67 10.28 4.33
CA ALA A 103 -53.83 10.24 5.54
C ALA A 103 -54.13 9.01 6.42
N GLY A 104 -53.15 8.56 7.21
CA GLY A 104 -53.35 7.50 8.23
C GLY A 104 -52.06 7.12 8.96
N ALA A 105 -51.95 7.54 10.23
CA ALA A 105 -50.76 7.42 11.06
C ALA A 105 -50.39 5.99 11.55
N ALA A 106 -49.16 5.90 12.09
CA ALA A 106 -48.71 5.09 13.23
C ALA A 106 -47.68 3.96 12.99
N ALA A 107 -46.44 4.25 13.39
CA ALA A 107 -45.51 3.42 14.17
C ALA A 107 -45.39 1.90 13.91
N ALA A 108 -44.24 1.49 13.36
CA ALA A 108 -43.27 0.62 14.04
C ALA A 108 -42.01 0.50 13.17
N GLY A 109 -40.82 0.60 13.76
CA GLY A 109 -39.57 0.33 13.04
C GLY A 109 -39.27 -1.17 13.00
N ILE A 110 -38.60 -1.61 11.94
CA ILE A 110 -37.75 -2.81 11.87
C ILE A 110 -36.65 -2.50 10.85
N ALA A 111 -35.39 -2.63 11.27
CA ALA A 111 -34.26 -2.56 10.36
C ALA A 111 -34.21 -3.82 9.49
N SER A 112 -33.70 -3.71 8.25
CA SER A 112 -33.39 -4.88 7.43
C SER A 112 -32.12 -4.62 6.63
N ASN A 113 -31.04 -5.28 7.06
CA ASN A 113 -29.87 -5.52 6.23
C ASN A 113 -30.24 -6.41 5.04
N ASN A 114 -29.37 -6.40 4.03
CA ASN A 114 -29.35 -7.32 2.89
C ASN A 114 -30.55 -7.25 1.92
N THR A 115 -30.44 -6.38 0.92
CA THR A 115 -30.69 -6.80 -0.46
C THR A 115 -29.66 -6.18 -1.41
N HIS A 116 -29.02 -7.03 -2.22
CA HIS A 116 -28.48 -6.61 -3.51
C HIS A 116 -29.65 -6.24 -4.42
N GLY A 117 -30.18 -5.04 -4.25
CA GLY A 117 -31.14 -4.44 -5.19
C GLY A 117 -30.38 -3.99 -6.43
N SER A 118 -30.71 -4.55 -7.59
CA SER A 118 -30.15 -4.11 -8.86
C SER A 118 -30.67 -2.71 -9.22
N SER A 119 -30.00 -1.66 -8.74
CA SER A 119 -30.08 -0.36 -9.38
C SER A 119 -29.48 -0.50 -10.78
N SER A 120 -30.20 0.01 -11.79
CA SER A 120 -29.75 0.03 -13.18
C SER A 120 -28.35 0.63 -13.29
N ALA A 121 -27.43 -0.07 -13.97
CA ALA A 121 -26.00 0.23 -14.02
C ALA A 121 -25.66 1.60 -14.63
N LEU A 122 -25.73 2.64 -13.81
CA LEU A 122 -25.06 3.90 -14.04
C LEU A 122 -23.63 3.76 -13.51
N ALA A 123 -22.64 4.09 -14.35
CA ALA A 123 -21.24 4.13 -13.94
C ALA A 123 -21.07 5.14 -12.79
N ALA A 124 -20.33 4.74 -11.76
CA ALA A 124 -20.05 5.52 -10.55
C ALA A 124 -18.54 5.64 -10.27
N PRO A 125 -17.72 6.09 -11.23
CA PRO A 125 -16.29 6.31 -11.00
C PRO A 125 -16.06 7.36 -9.91
N VAL A 126 -15.17 7.10 -8.95
CA VAL A 126 -14.72 8.09 -7.96
C VAL A 126 -14.20 9.35 -8.68
N GLN A 127 -14.84 10.49 -8.46
CA GLN A 127 -14.45 11.75 -9.11
C GLN A 127 -13.62 12.65 -8.21
N ALA A 128 -12.77 13.44 -8.85
CA ALA A 128 -11.87 14.37 -8.19
C ALA A 128 -12.64 15.33 -7.27
N PRO A 129 -12.21 15.49 -6.00
CA PRO A 129 -12.99 16.23 -5.01
C PRO A 129 -13.02 17.73 -5.30
N ASP A 130 -14.04 18.40 -4.76
CA ASP A 130 -14.04 19.86 -4.64
C ASP A 130 -13.07 20.25 -3.52
N LEU A 131 -11.92 20.82 -3.88
CA LEU A 131 -10.91 21.18 -2.90
C LEU A 131 -11.33 22.40 -2.06
N GLN A 132 -12.38 23.16 -2.46
CA GLN A 132 -12.95 24.22 -1.62
C GLN A 132 -13.76 23.66 -0.45
N ALA A 133 -14.25 22.41 -0.57
CA ALA A 133 -14.90 21.66 0.49
C ALA A 133 -13.89 20.92 1.40
N CYS A 134 -12.59 21.24 1.30
CA CYS A 134 -11.58 20.67 2.18
C CYS A 134 -11.85 20.98 3.65
N ARG A 135 -11.69 19.97 4.51
CA ARG A 135 -11.76 20.09 5.96
C ARG A 135 -10.47 19.61 6.60
N THR A 136 -10.13 20.14 7.77
CA THR A 136 -9.05 19.61 8.60
C THR A 136 -9.40 18.19 9.03
N PRO A 137 -8.53 17.19 8.79
CA PRO A 137 -8.64 15.86 9.38
C PRO A 137 -8.77 15.88 10.90
N ASP A 138 -9.44 14.88 11.47
CA ASP A 138 -9.52 14.68 12.93
C ASP A 138 -8.31 13.87 13.40
N VAL A 139 -7.12 14.40 13.10
CA VAL A 139 -5.85 13.82 13.55
C VAL A 139 -5.62 14.15 15.02
N PRO A 140 -4.87 13.32 15.78
CA PRO A 140 -4.55 13.58 17.18
C PRO A 140 -4.03 14.99 17.42
N ALA A 141 -4.43 15.61 18.53
CA ALA A 141 -3.99 16.96 18.90
C ALA A 141 -2.46 17.10 19.13
N THR A 142 -1.73 15.98 19.12
CA THR A 142 -0.27 15.89 19.13
C THR A 142 0.37 16.09 17.74
N ALA A 143 -0.39 15.95 16.66
CA ALA A 143 0.08 16.06 15.29
C ALA A 143 0.61 17.48 15.00
N ALA A 144 1.87 17.57 14.59
CA ALA A 144 2.44 18.82 14.10
C ALA A 144 1.81 19.20 12.75
N ASP A 145 1.12 20.34 12.72
CA ASP A 145 0.33 20.85 11.59
C ASP A 145 -0.74 19.85 11.04
N PRO A 146 -2.00 19.95 11.50
CA PRO A 146 -3.10 19.14 10.98
C PRO A 146 -3.70 19.69 9.67
N SER A 147 -3.21 20.81 9.13
CA SER A 147 -3.80 21.49 7.97
C SER A 147 -3.41 20.83 6.65
N CYS A 148 -4.19 19.84 6.23
CA CYS A 148 -3.90 19.09 5.00
C CYS A 148 -4.46 19.71 3.72
N CYS A 149 -5.11 20.88 3.78
CA CYS A 149 -5.75 21.47 2.62
C CYS A 149 -4.75 22.07 1.63
N MET A 150 -4.76 21.56 0.40
CA MET A 150 -4.02 22.15 -0.72
C MET A 150 -4.40 23.61 -0.91
N THR A 151 -3.41 24.49 -1.06
CA THR A 151 -3.66 25.93 -1.27
C THR A 151 -4.29 26.21 -2.63
N TYR A 152 -5.38 26.97 -2.61
CA TYR A 152 -5.74 27.83 -3.73
C TYR A 152 -4.98 29.15 -3.60
N ARG A 153 -4.47 29.69 -4.70
CA ARG A 153 -3.93 31.05 -4.73
C ARG A 153 -5.05 32.06 -4.44
N ALA A 154 -5.10 32.53 -3.19
CA ALA A 154 -6.12 33.46 -2.73
C ALA A 154 -6.13 34.74 -3.58
N GLY A 155 -7.33 35.21 -3.94
CA GLY A 155 -7.50 36.40 -4.78
C GLY A 155 -7.47 36.16 -6.29
N LEU A 156 -7.20 34.93 -6.75
CA LEU A 156 -7.48 34.52 -8.13
C LEU A 156 -8.83 33.77 -8.17
N ALA A 157 -9.50 33.82 -9.33
CA ALA A 157 -10.61 32.90 -9.61
C ALA A 157 -10.11 31.45 -9.45
N PRO A 158 -10.97 30.49 -9.04
CA PRO A 158 -10.55 29.08 -8.90
C PRO A 158 -9.83 28.65 -10.18
N PRO A 159 -8.62 28.07 -10.07
CA PRO A 159 -7.78 27.79 -11.22
C PRO A 159 -8.57 26.93 -12.20
N ALA A 160 -8.56 27.33 -13.48
CA ALA A 160 -9.23 26.57 -14.52
C ALA A 160 -8.68 25.15 -14.51
N ILE A 161 -9.52 24.18 -14.18
CA ILE A 161 -9.14 22.77 -14.12
C ILE A 161 -8.86 22.31 -15.55
N ILE A 162 -7.62 21.88 -15.81
CA ILE A 162 -7.18 21.37 -17.11
C ILE A 162 -7.26 19.85 -17.07
N ASP A 163 -8.00 19.22 -17.99
CA ASP A 163 -7.94 17.76 -18.14
C ASP A 163 -6.52 17.35 -18.58
N PHE A 164 -5.95 16.39 -17.86
CA PHE A 164 -4.60 15.89 -18.12
C PHE A 164 -4.50 15.31 -19.54
N GLN A 165 -3.36 15.56 -20.17
CA GLN A 165 -2.99 14.90 -21.41
C GLN A 165 -1.58 14.34 -21.22
N PRO A 166 -1.37 13.02 -21.32
CA PRO A 166 -0.04 12.43 -21.32
C PRO A 166 0.85 13.13 -22.36
N PRO A 167 2.13 13.41 -22.03
CA PRO A 167 3.00 14.18 -22.91
C PRO A 167 3.07 13.56 -24.32
N ARG A 168 2.67 14.32 -25.34
CA ARG A 168 2.59 13.82 -26.72
C ARG A 168 3.91 13.19 -27.14
N ALA A 169 3.90 11.88 -27.37
CA ALA A 169 5.05 11.13 -27.89
C ALA A 169 5.59 11.70 -29.22
N SER A 170 4.80 12.52 -29.93
CA SER A 170 5.09 13.01 -31.28
C SER A 170 5.64 14.45 -31.39
N SER A 171 5.80 15.21 -30.30
CA SER A 171 6.38 16.58 -30.36
C SER A 171 7.82 16.71 -29.85
N SER A 172 8.36 15.70 -29.15
CA SER A 172 9.78 15.64 -28.74
C SER A 172 10.32 14.21 -28.66
N SER A 173 9.95 13.34 -29.61
CA SER A 173 10.36 11.92 -29.64
C SER A 173 11.89 11.67 -29.67
N SER A 174 12.69 12.73 -29.84
CA SER A 174 14.15 12.72 -29.77
C SER A 174 14.71 12.65 -28.34
N SER A 175 13.97 13.13 -27.33
CA SER A 175 14.45 13.07 -25.93
C SER A 175 14.27 11.65 -25.38
N PRO A 176 15.26 11.11 -24.63
CA PRO A 176 15.12 9.81 -23.98
C PRO A 176 13.96 9.82 -22.96
N LEU A 177 13.50 8.63 -22.57
CA LEU A 177 12.62 8.48 -21.40
C LEU A 177 13.41 8.85 -20.13
N ARG A 178 12.73 9.41 -19.14
CA ARG A 178 13.28 9.52 -17.77
C ARG A 178 13.44 8.11 -17.21
N VAL A 179 14.64 7.73 -16.76
CA VAL A 179 14.88 6.39 -16.19
C VAL A 179 15.09 6.54 -14.70
N ARG A 180 14.09 6.16 -13.91
CA ARG A 180 14.16 6.16 -12.44
C ARG A 180 15.24 5.17 -11.98
N PRO A 181 16.32 5.60 -11.31
CA PRO A 181 17.40 4.70 -10.89
C PRO A 181 17.12 4.05 -9.54
N ALA A 182 17.77 2.92 -9.25
CA ALA A 182 17.74 2.35 -7.91
C ALA A 182 18.55 3.24 -6.94
N ALA A 183 17.94 3.67 -5.83
CA ALA A 183 18.49 4.69 -4.92
C ALA A 183 19.88 4.37 -4.33
N HIS A 184 20.25 3.09 -4.28
CA HIS A 184 21.55 2.62 -3.77
C HIS A 184 22.64 2.52 -4.85
N LEU A 185 22.32 2.78 -6.12
CA LEU A 185 23.22 2.69 -7.28
C LEU A 185 23.52 4.04 -7.96
N VAL A 186 22.99 5.14 -7.41
CA VAL A 186 23.17 6.49 -7.96
C VAL A 186 24.58 7.04 -7.69
N ASP A 187 25.11 7.84 -8.61
CA ASP A 187 26.41 8.51 -8.44
C ASP A 187 26.29 9.88 -7.77
N SER A 188 27.43 10.47 -7.40
CA SER A 188 27.48 11.79 -6.75
C SER A 188 26.93 12.94 -7.59
N ALA A 189 26.93 12.84 -8.92
CA ALA A 189 26.39 13.88 -9.79
C ALA A 189 24.85 13.83 -9.82
N TYR A 190 24.28 12.63 -9.80
CA TYR A 190 22.85 12.43 -9.57
C TYR A 190 22.43 12.94 -8.19
N VAL A 191 23.16 12.58 -7.13
CA VAL A 191 22.85 13.02 -5.76
C VAL A 191 22.82 14.54 -5.65
N ALA A 192 23.89 15.22 -6.09
CA ALA A 192 23.94 16.69 -6.06
C ALA A 192 22.78 17.35 -6.86
N LYS A 193 22.34 16.72 -7.96
CA LYS A 193 21.20 17.19 -8.75
C LYS A 193 19.87 17.03 -7.99
N TYR A 194 19.64 15.88 -7.37
CA TYR A 194 18.41 15.61 -6.62
C TYR A 194 18.34 16.45 -5.33
N GLU A 195 19.46 16.58 -4.61
CA GLU A 195 19.59 17.50 -3.48
C GLU A 195 19.26 18.94 -3.89
N ARG A 196 19.79 19.42 -5.03
CA ARG A 196 19.47 20.76 -5.52
C ARG A 196 17.98 20.93 -5.86
N ALA A 197 17.33 19.90 -6.40
CA ALA A 197 15.90 19.94 -6.70
C ALA A 197 15.03 20.01 -5.44
N VAL A 198 15.31 19.18 -4.43
CA VAL A 198 14.57 19.21 -3.16
C VAL A 198 14.87 20.47 -2.36
N ALA A 199 16.10 20.98 -2.37
CA ALA A 199 16.43 22.28 -1.78
C ALA A 199 15.59 23.41 -2.40
N LEU A 200 15.54 23.49 -3.73
CA LEU A 200 14.71 24.48 -4.43
C LEU A 200 13.20 24.31 -4.15
N MET A 201 12.73 23.08 -3.97
CA MET A 201 11.33 22.79 -3.62
C MET A 201 10.99 23.21 -2.18
N ARG A 202 11.97 23.13 -1.25
CA ARG A 202 11.88 23.65 0.13
C ARG A 202 12.11 25.17 0.22
N GLU A 203 12.74 25.79 -0.78
CA GLU A 203 12.91 27.26 -0.91
C GLU A 203 11.66 27.97 -1.47
N LEU A 204 10.68 27.24 -2.02
CA LEU A 204 9.40 27.81 -2.47
C LEU A 204 8.54 28.28 -1.29
N PRO A 205 7.72 29.34 -1.45
CA PRO A 205 6.71 29.72 -0.46
C PRO A 205 5.72 28.58 -0.15
N ASP A 206 5.29 28.47 1.10
CA ASP A 206 4.33 27.44 1.55
C ASP A 206 2.95 27.53 0.86
N ASP A 207 2.64 28.64 0.15
CA ASP A 207 1.44 28.83 -0.67
C ASP A 207 1.65 28.61 -2.18
N ASP A 208 2.87 28.28 -2.62
CA ASP A 208 3.09 27.69 -3.95
C ASP A 208 2.69 26.20 -3.89
N PRO A 209 1.73 25.73 -4.72
CA PRO A 209 1.28 24.33 -4.68
C PRO A 209 2.37 23.30 -5.05
N ARG A 210 3.53 23.78 -5.52
CA ARG A 210 4.71 22.98 -5.85
C ARG A 210 5.73 22.93 -4.70
N SER A 211 5.53 23.69 -3.63
CA SER A 211 6.40 23.67 -2.45
C SER A 211 6.38 22.32 -1.78
N PHE A 212 7.44 22.00 -1.06
CA PHE A 212 7.56 20.70 -0.39
C PHE A 212 6.42 20.48 0.63
N ALA A 213 6.00 21.53 1.33
CA ALA A 213 4.84 21.50 2.24
C ALA A 213 3.54 21.18 1.51
N GLN A 214 3.22 21.88 0.41
CA GLN A 214 2.00 21.61 -0.36
C GLN A 214 2.02 20.23 -1.01
N GLN A 215 3.18 19.74 -1.45
CA GLN A 215 3.32 18.37 -1.92
C GLN A 215 3.00 17.36 -0.82
N ALA A 216 3.47 17.55 0.42
CA ALA A 216 3.10 16.69 1.55
C ALA A 216 1.59 16.75 1.87
N HIS A 217 0.97 17.93 1.75
CA HIS A 217 -0.47 18.11 1.96
C HIS A 217 -1.32 17.31 0.96
N VAL A 218 -0.86 17.12 -0.29
CA VAL A 218 -1.54 16.24 -1.27
C VAL A 218 -1.75 14.85 -0.69
N HIS A 219 -0.74 14.25 -0.05
CA HIS A 219 -0.88 12.92 0.53
C HIS A 219 -1.90 12.92 1.67
N CYS A 220 -1.72 13.77 2.67
CA CYS A 220 -2.65 13.82 3.80
C CYS A 220 -4.11 14.05 3.35
N ALA A 221 -4.34 14.95 2.39
CA ALA A 221 -5.69 15.33 1.99
C ALA A 221 -6.52 14.18 1.41
N TYR A 222 -5.89 13.32 0.61
CA TYR A 222 -6.53 12.14 0.00
C TYR A 222 -6.53 10.89 0.89
N CYS A 223 -5.81 10.90 2.03
CA CYS A 223 -5.58 9.71 2.85
C CYS A 223 -6.12 9.80 4.29
N ASN A 224 -6.42 11.01 4.78
CA ASN A 224 -6.87 11.28 6.15
C ASN A 224 -8.25 11.95 6.22
N GLY A 225 -9.12 11.72 5.22
CA GLY A 225 -10.50 12.19 5.26
C GLY A 225 -10.66 13.71 5.15
N ALA A 226 -9.74 14.42 4.50
CA ALA A 226 -9.87 15.88 4.28
C ALA A 226 -10.88 16.24 3.17
N TYR A 227 -11.25 15.26 2.33
CA TYR A 227 -12.24 15.41 1.26
C TYR A 227 -13.41 14.43 1.43
N GLY A 228 -14.62 14.92 1.21
CA GLY A 228 -15.76 14.06 0.91
C GLY A 228 -15.77 13.63 -0.55
N GLN A 229 -16.43 12.52 -0.88
CA GLN A 229 -16.61 12.06 -2.25
C GLN A 229 -17.51 13.03 -3.03
N ALA A 230 -17.17 13.28 -4.29
CA ALA A 230 -18.00 14.12 -5.17
C ALA A 230 -19.40 13.48 -5.37
N GLY A 231 -20.45 14.18 -4.93
CA GLY A 231 -21.82 13.68 -4.93
C GLY A 231 -22.26 12.99 -3.63
N PHE A 232 -21.32 12.61 -2.76
CA PHE A 232 -21.57 11.93 -1.47
C PHE A 232 -20.71 12.58 -0.36
N PRO A 233 -20.99 13.84 0.04
CA PRO A 233 -20.09 14.62 0.91
C PRO A 233 -19.97 14.11 2.35
N ASP A 234 -20.89 13.25 2.79
CA ASP A 234 -20.84 12.56 4.09
C ASP A 234 -20.08 11.23 4.05
N LEU A 235 -19.56 10.83 2.89
CA LEU A 235 -18.60 9.73 2.73
C LEU A 235 -17.22 10.28 2.41
N ASP A 236 -16.21 9.78 3.09
CA ASP A 236 -14.82 10.18 2.88
C ASP A 236 -14.29 9.64 1.55
N LEU A 237 -13.46 10.45 0.89
CA LEU A 237 -12.58 9.99 -0.17
C LEU A 237 -11.33 9.38 0.45
N GLN A 238 -11.10 8.10 0.18
CA GLN A 238 -9.88 7.37 0.55
C GLN A 238 -9.26 6.79 -0.73
N ILE A 239 -7.93 6.88 -0.87
CA ILE A 239 -7.19 6.30 -2.02
C ILE A 239 -6.41 5.04 -1.64
N HIS A 240 -6.29 4.77 -0.34
CA HIS A 240 -5.76 3.52 0.21
C HIS A 240 -6.82 2.42 0.32
N ASN A 241 -6.35 1.22 0.64
CA ASN A 241 -7.11 0.01 0.90
C ASN A 241 -8.13 -0.32 -0.20
N CYS A 242 -7.78 -0.03 -1.45
CA CYS A 242 -8.63 -0.20 -2.63
C CYS A 242 -7.83 -0.19 -3.95
N TRP A 243 -8.50 -0.53 -5.05
CA TRP A 243 -7.95 -0.55 -6.41
C TRP A 243 -7.37 0.80 -6.92
N LEU A 244 -7.58 1.92 -6.23
CA LEU A 244 -7.06 3.24 -6.62
C LEU A 244 -5.63 3.50 -6.11
N PHE A 245 -5.14 2.70 -5.16
CA PHE A 245 -3.83 2.83 -4.52
C PHE A 245 -2.70 3.03 -5.54
N PHE A 246 -2.53 2.07 -6.47
CA PHE A 246 -1.47 2.12 -7.48
C PHE A 246 -1.57 3.30 -8.47
N PRO A 247 -2.70 3.54 -9.16
CA PRO A 247 -2.78 4.64 -10.13
C PRO A 247 -2.75 6.03 -9.49
N TRP A 248 -3.27 6.20 -8.28
CA TRP A 248 -3.16 7.47 -7.56
C TRP A 248 -1.71 7.78 -7.20
N HIS A 249 -0.98 6.84 -6.59
CA HIS A 249 0.43 7.02 -6.24
C HIS A 249 1.32 7.19 -7.47
N ARG A 250 1.05 6.48 -8.58
CA ARG A 250 1.75 6.71 -9.86
C ARG A 250 1.61 8.16 -10.33
N LEU A 251 0.40 8.71 -10.30
CA LEU A 251 0.13 10.10 -10.70
C LEU A 251 0.81 11.09 -9.75
N TYR A 252 0.74 10.86 -8.45
CA TYR A 252 1.37 11.71 -7.44
C TYR A 252 2.89 11.78 -7.61
N VAL A 253 3.57 10.62 -7.70
CA VAL A 253 5.01 10.53 -7.94
C VAL A 253 5.39 11.11 -9.31
N TYR A 254 4.54 10.97 -10.34
CA TYR A 254 4.75 11.59 -11.66
C TYR A 254 4.74 13.13 -11.61
N PHE A 255 3.77 13.76 -10.94
CA PHE A 255 3.74 15.22 -10.83
C PHE A 255 4.89 15.75 -9.96
N HIS A 256 5.20 15.06 -8.85
CA HIS A 256 6.35 15.41 -8.00
C HIS A 256 7.69 15.35 -8.76
N GLU A 257 7.92 14.30 -9.54
CA GLU A 257 9.11 14.14 -10.41
C GLU A 257 9.24 15.32 -11.39
N ARG A 258 8.13 15.75 -12.01
CA ARG A 258 8.12 16.86 -12.96
C ARG A 258 8.39 18.21 -12.30
N ILE A 259 7.82 18.45 -11.12
CA ILE A 259 8.09 19.67 -10.34
C ILE A 259 9.59 19.75 -10.01
N LEU A 260 10.19 18.67 -9.51
CA LEU A 260 11.62 18.62 -9.22
C LEU A 260 12.47 18.92 -10.45
N GLY A 261 12.22 18.24 -11.58
CA GLY A 261 12.94 18.48 -12.84
C GLY A 261 12.81 19.91 -13.35
N LYS A 262 11.60 20.50 -13.25
CA LYS A 262 11.33 21.89 -13.63
C LYS A 262 12.13 22.89 -12.79
N LEU A 263 12.22 22.67 -11.47
CA LEU A 263 12.92 23.58 -10.56
C LEU A 263 14.42 23.69 -10.87
N ILE A 264 15.06 22.60 -11.31
CA ILE A 264 16.48 22.58 -11.72
C ILE A 264 16.70 22.83 -13.22
N GLY A 265 15.64 22.96 -14.02
CA GLY A 265 15.74 23.11 -15.47
C GLY A 265 16.21 21.84 -16.21
N ASP A 266 15.93 20.65 -15.67
CA ASP A 266 16.29 19.35 -16.25
C ASP A 266 15.04 18.48 -16.44
N ASP A 267 14.44 18.55 -17.63
CA ASP A 267 13.32 17.70 -18.05
C ASP A 267 13.65 16.18 -18.10
N SER A 268 14.93 15.81 -17.95
CA SER A 268 15.39 14.42 -17.87
C SER A 268 15.56 13.90 -16.44
N PHE A 269 15.36 14.75 -15.42
CA PHE A 269 15.38 14.36 -14.01
C PHE A 269 14.34 13.29 -13.71
N ALA A 270 14.78 12.11 -13.28
CA ALA A 270 13.92 11.02 -12.82
C ALA A 270 14.06 10.85 -11.31
N LEU A 271 12.98 10.52 -10.60
CA LEU A 271 13.05 10.16 -9.18
C LEU A 271 13.76 8.82 -8.97
N PRO A 272 14.47 8.61 -7.85
CA PRO A 272 15.00 7.29 -7.52
C PRO A 272 13.88 6.37 -7.02
N PHE A 273 14.08 5.06 -7.09
CA PHE A 273 13.24 4.08 -6.39
C PHE A 273 14.06 3.35 -5.32
N TRP A 274 13.49 3.16 -4.13
CA TRP A 274 14.10 2.39 -3.06
C TRP A 274 13.93 0.90 -3.36
N ASN A 275 14.97 0.27 -3.91
CA ASN A 275 14.98 -1.12 -4.37
C ASN A 275 15.06 -2.15 -3.21
N TRP A 276 14.15 -2.06 -2.24
CA TRP A 276 14.09 -2.94 -1.06
C TRP A 276 13.73 -4.40 -1.39
N ASP A 277 13.27 -4.69 -2.61
CA ASP A 277 13.06 -6.05 -3.11
C ASP A 277 14.37 -6.75 -3.54
N ALA A 278 15.53 -6.09 -3.49
CA ALA A 278 16.82 -6.77 -3.68
C ALA A 278 17.82 -6.44 -2.55
N PRO A 279 18.74 -7.37 -2.20
CA PRO A 279 19.61 -7.22 -1.02
C PRO A 279 20.44 -5.93 -0.96
N GLY A 280 20.85 -5.39 -2.12
CA GLY A 280 21.60 -4.13 -2.20
C GLY A 280 20.81 -2.88 -1.81
N GLY A 281 19.48 -2.95 -1.79
CA GLY A 281 18.57 -1.88 -1.36
C GLY A 281 17.80 -2.19 -0.08
N MET A 282 18.12 -3.25 0.66
CA MET A 282 17.43 -3.61 1.92
C MET A 282 17.88 -2.79 3.15
N THR A 283 18.61 -1.69 2.95
CA THR A 283 18.85 -0.66 3.98
C THR A 283 18.15 0.62 3.56
N LEU A 284 17.95 1.58 4.48
CA LEU A 284 17.67 2.97 4.09
C LEU A 284 18.78 3.43 3.10
N PRO A 285 18.46 4.03 1.93
CA PRO A 285 19.49 4.40 0.98
C PRO A 285 20.33 5.56 1.54
N ALA A 286 21.67 5.43 1.50
CA ALA A 286 22.59 6.34 2.18
C ALA A 286 22.45 7.83 1.79
N ILE A 287 21.87 8.13 0.62
CA ILE A 287 21.57 9.49 0.16
C ILE A 287 20.56 10.23 1.06
N TYR A 288 19.77 9.51 1.86
CA TYR A 288 18.78 10.07 2.79
C TYR A 288 19.34 10.27 4.21
N SER A 289 20.46 9.63 4.58
CA SER A 289 20.95 9.57 5.98
C SER A 289 21.85 10.73 6.43
N SER A 290 22.24 11.64 5.53
CA SER A 290 23.15 12.74 5.90
C SER A 290 22.39 13.97 6.40
N ALA A 291 22.51 14.33 7.67
CA ALA A 291 21.81 15.48 8.28
C ALA A 291 22.07 16.85 7.62
N SER A 292 23.09 16.97 6.76
CA SER A 292 23.34 18.18 5.95
C SER A 292 22.60 18.19 4.60
N SER A 293 21.93 17.10 4.23
CA SER A 293 21.24 16.93 2.96
C SER A 293 19.80 17.43 3.04
N PRO A 294 19.25 18.10 2.01
CA PRO A 294 17.83 18.41 1.93
C PRO A 294 16.93 17.17 1.77
N LEU A 295 17.54 16.00 1.51
CA LEU A 295 16.89 14.68 1.50
C LEU A 295 16.76 14.05 2.90
N TYR A 296 17.41 14.64 3.92
CA TYR A 296 17.31 14.17 5.29
C TYR A 296 15.95 14.49 5.90
N ASP A 297 15.58 13.65 6.85
CA ASP A 297 14.50 13.85 7.80
C ASP A 297 15.00 13.38 9.17
N GLU A 298 14.74 14.17 10.21
CA GLU A 298 15.09 13.85 11.59
C GLU A 298 14.09 12.88 12.24
N ARG A 299 12.87 12.80 11.71
CA ARG A 299 11.75 11.98 12.20
C ARG A 299 11.73 10.61 11.54
N ARG A 300 12.88 9.92 11.64
CA ARG A 300 13.03 8.52 11.24
C ARG A 300 13.52 7.69 12.41
N ASN A 301 13.14 6.42 12.46
CA ASN A 301 13.63 5.50 13.49
C ASN A 301 15.17 5.45 13.49
N THR A 302 15.77 5.89 14.60
CA THR A 302 17.22 6.00 14.75
C THR A 302 17.92 4.63 14.79
N ALA A 303 17.23 3.57 15.20
CA ALA A 303 17.75 2.19 15.15
C ALA A 303 17.80 1.63 13.72
N HIS A 304 17.02 2.19 12.80
CA HIS A 304 16.86 1.71 11.42
C HIS A 304 17.74 2.48 10.41
N GLN A 305 18.63 3.35 10.88
CA GLN A 305 19.66 3.96 10.04
C GLN A 305 20.65 2.92 9.50
N PRO A 306 21.32 3.17 8.36
CA PRO A 306 22.33 2.27 7.83
C PRO A 306 23.45 2.01 8.86
N PRO A 307 23.90 0.76 9.04
CA PRO A 307 23.74 -0.39 8.13
C PRO A 307 22.59 -1.35 8.51
N SER A 308 21.57 -0.90 9.24
CA SER A 308 20.42 -1.75 9.59
C SER A 308 19.68 -2.25 8.34
N PHE A 309 19.22 -3.50 8.40
CA PHE A 309 18.48 -4.17 7.33
C PHE A 309 17.00 -4.20 7.68
N LEU A 310 16.16 -3.81 6.73
CA LEU A 310 14.72 -3.82 6.93
C LEU A 310 14.14 -5.24 6.96
N GLY A 311 13.09 -5.42 7.75
CA GLY A 311 12.14 -6.52 7.60
C GLY A 311 10.95 -6.07 6.75
N LEU A 312 10.73 -6.71 5.60
CA LEU A 312 9.59 -6.39 4.72
C LEU A 312 8.23 -6.70 5.36
N ASP A 313 8.21 -7.53 6.40
CA ASP A 313 7.03 -7.91 7.19
C ASP A 313 7.15 -7.42 8.66
N PHE A 314 7.78 -6.25 8.85
CA PHE A 314 7.97 -5.59 10.15
C PHE A 314 6.69 -5.57 11.00
N SER A 315 6.85 -5.74 12.32
CA SER A 315 5.75 -5.92 13.28
C SER A 315 5.98 -5.06 14.52
N ASP A 316 6.26 -3.77 14.32
CA ASP A 316 6.55 -2.73 15.34
C ASP A 316 7.81 -2.96 16.19
N THR A 317 8.37 -4.17 16.16
CA THR A 317 9.58 -4.58 16.85
C THR A 317 10.51 -5.33 15.89
N ASP A 318 11.80 -5.01 15.95
CA ASP A 318 12.83 -5.81 15.29
C ASP A 318 13.04 -7.13 16.07
N PRO A 319 13.26 -8.27 15.39
CA PRO A 319 13.62 -9.52 16.04
C PRO A 319 15.07 -9.46 16.57
N ASP A 320 15.23 -9.66 17.87
CA ASP A 320 16.53 -9.75 18.54
C ASP A 320 17.49 -10.70 17.79
N ASP A 321 18.69 -10.22 17.48
CA ASP A 321 19.80 -10.97 16.87
C ASP A 321 19.51 -11.70 15.53
N MET A 322 18.51 -11.27 14.72
CA MET A 322 18.25 -11.91 13.43
C MET A 322 19.48 -11.81 12.47
N PRO A 323 20.03 -12.93 11.97
CA PRO A 323 21.14 -12.89 11.03
C PRO A 323 20.73 -12.27 9.70
N ARG A 324 21.58 -11.39 9.14
CA ARG A 324 21.33 -10.69 7.86
C ARG A 324 20.88 -11.62 6.72
N ASP A 325 21.57 -12.75 6.54
CA ASP A 325 21.25 -13.69 5.46
C ASP A 325 19.87 -14.33 5.64
N LEU A 326 19.42 -14.51 6.89
CA LEU A 326 18.06 -14.96 7.20
C LEU A 326 17.03 -13.85 6.93
N GLN A 327 17.30 -12.60 7.35
CA GLN A 327 16.41 -11.46 7.05
C GLN A 327 16.23 -11.27 5.52
N VAL A 328 17.31 -11.41 4.75
CA VAL A 328 17.29 -11.37 3.29
C VAL A 328 16.45 -12.52 2.72
N ASP A 329 16.67 -13.77 3.15
CA ASP A 329 15.87 -14.93 2.71
C ASP A 329 14.38 -14.75 3.01
N GLN A 330 14.03 -14.27 4.21
CA GLN A 330 12.65 -13.97 4.58
C GLN A 330 12.04 -12.86 3.69
N ASN A 331 12.76 -11.77 3.47
CA ASN A 331 12.32 -10.67 2.60
C ASN A 331 12.07 -11.16 1.16
N LEU A 332 12.94 -12.00 0.61
CA LEU A 332 12.76 -12.55 -0.74
C LEU A 332 11.54 -13.48 -0.82
N LYS A 333 11.26 -14.28 0.21
CA LYS A 333 10.07 -15.14 0.31
C LYS A 333 8.77 -14.34 0.47
N VAL A 334 8.80 -13.25 1.23
CA VAL A 334 7.70 -12.28 1.28
C VAL A 334 7.45 -11.71 -0.11
N MET A 335 8.48 -11.24 -0.81
CA MET A 335 8.34 -10.71 -2.17
C MET A 335 7.80 -11.75 -3.17
N TYR A 336 8.26 -13.01 -3.12
CA TYR A 336 7.68 -14.09 -3.93
C TYR A 336 6.17 -14.20 -3.68
N ARG A 337 5.75 -14.23 -2.41
CA ARG A 337 4.32 -14.35 -2.06
C ARG A 337 3.51 -13.18 -2.59
N GLN A 338 3.95 -11.95 -2.34
CA GLN A 338 3.19 -10.74 -2.66
C GLN A 338 3.21 -10.38 -4.15
N MET A 339 4.18 -10.88 -4.93
CA MET A 339 4.26 -10.62 -6.38
C MET A 339 3.80 -11.79 -7.26
N ILE A 340 3.77 -13.03 -6.72
CA ILE A 340 3.47 -14.24 -7.49
C ILE A 340 2.27 -14.98 -6.89
N SER A 341 2.45 -15.74 -5.82
CA SER A 341 1.43 -16.72 -5.39
C SER A 341 0.14 -16.07 -4.86
N GLY A 342 0.26 -14.97 -4.11
CA GLY A 342 -0.87 -14.20 -3.62
C GLY A 342 -1.46 -13.24 -4.67
N ALA A 343 -0.72 -12.91 -5.73
CA ALA A 343 -1.06 -11.84 -6.68
C ALA A 343 -1.48 -12.34 -8.08
N LYS A 344 -2.01 -13.56 -8.18
CA LYS A 344 -2.45 -14.16 -9.46
C LYS A 344 -3.65 -13.48 -10.13
N ARG A 345 -4.43 -12.71 -9.37
CA ARG A 345 -5.61 -11.96 -9.85
C ARG A 345 -5.44 -10.48 -9.54
N ARG A 346 -5.96 -9.60 -10.40
CA ARG A 346 -5.76 -8.15 -10.31
C ARG A 346 -6.39 -7.57 -9.03
N GLU A 347 -7.48 -8.15 -8.55
CA GLU A 347 -8.17 -7.80 -7.29
C GLU A 347 -7.33 -8.14 -6.06
N LEU A 348 -6.49 -9.18 -6.15
CA LEU A 348 -5.54 -9.56 -5.09
C LEU A 348 -4.25 -8.74 -5.17
N PHE A 349 -3.82 -8.34 -6.37
CA PHE A 349 -2.65 -7.49 -6.54
C PHE A 349 -2.92 -6.03 -6.18
N MET A 350 -3.94 -5.43 -6.80
CA MET A 350 -4.20 -3.99 -6.79
C MET A 350 -5.17 -3.53 -5.69
N GLY A 351 -5.91 -4.44 -5.07
CA GLY A 351 -6.96 -4.13 -4.10
C GLY A 351 -8.38 -4.22 -4.67
N GLN A 352 -9.36 -4.01 -3.79
CA GLN A 352 -10.78 -4.22 -4.09
C GLN A 352 -11.46 -3.03 -4.78
N PRO A 353 -12.57 -3.25 -5.52
CA PRO A 353 -13.36 -2.18 -6.12
C PRO A 353 -13.83 -1.13 -5.10
N TYR A 354 -13.72 0.13 -5.51
CA TYR A 354 -14.15 1.33 -4.78
C TYR A 354 -14.74 2.35 -5.76
N ARG A 355 -16.01 2.66 -5.59
CA ARG A 355 -16.84 3.53 -6.44
C ARG A 355 -17.38 4.72 -5.65
N ALA A 356 -17.87 5.73 -6.35
CA ALA A 356 -18.57 6.84 -5.73
C ALA A 356 -19.87 6.33 -5.05
N GLY A 357 -19.98 6.56 -3.74
CA GLY A 357 -21.06 6.05 -2.90
C GLY A 357 -20.68 4.81 -2.06
N ASP A 358 -19.51 4.21 -2.31
CA ASP A 358 -18.99 3.13 -1.45
C ASP A 358 -18.37 3.71 -0.17
N ALA A 359 -18.38 2.92 0.91
CA ALA A 359 -17.58 3.21 2.10
C ALA A 359 -16.07 3.04 1.79
N ALA A 360 -15.23 3.73 2.55
CA ALA A 360 -13.77 3.59 2.46
C ALA A 360 -13.29 2.18 2.85
N ASP A 361 -12.05 1.85 2.45
CA ASP A 361 -11.32 0.62 2.77
C ASP A 361 -12.00 -0.72 2.38
N PRO A 362 -12.51 -0.90 1.14
CA PRO A 362 -13.11 -2.18 0.72
C PRO A 362 -12.15 -3.38 0.73
N GLY A 363 -10.83 -3.14 0.71
CA GLY A 363 -9.78 -4.13 0.95
C GLY A 363 -8.51 -3.85 0.16
N ALA A 364 -7.38 -3.74 0.87
CA ALA A 364 -6.06 -3.53 0.30
C ALA A 364 -5.58 -4.67 -0.60
N GLY A 365 -4.70 -4.34 -1.55
CA GLY A 365 -3.95 -5.33 -2.34
C GLY A 365 -2.82 -5.99 -1.54
N THR A 366 -2.25 -7.06 -2.09
CA THR A 366 -1.06 -7.77 -1.56
C THR A 366 0.08 -6.82 -1.22
N VAL A 367 0.56 -6.06 -2.20
CA VAL A 367 1.69 -5.11 -2.04
C VAL A 367 1.37 -3.96 -1.07
N GLU A 368 0.13 -3.49 -1.04
CA GLU A 368 -0.34 -2.42 -0.16
C GLU A 368 -0.36 -2.85 1.32
N ASN A 369 -0.79 -4.09 1.59
CA ASN A 369 -0.65 -4.71 2.91
C ASN A 369 0.84 -4.87 3.25
N VAL A 370 1.56 -5.67 2.45
CA VAL A 370 2.97 -6.01 2.70
C VAL A 370 3.71 -5.98 1.37
N PRO A 371 4.80 -5.20 1.22
CA PRO A 371 5.57 -4.58 2.30
C PRO A 371 5.33 -3.07 2.48
N HIS A 372 4.38 -2.46 1.78
CA HIS A 372 4.08 -1.03 1.88
C HIS A 372 3.80 -0.59 3.32
N GLY A 373 2.76 -1.14 3.97
CA GLY A 373 2.39 -0.78 5.34
C GLY A 373 3.51 -0.97 6.38
N PRO A 374 4.18 -2.15 6.44
CA PRO A 374 5.33 -2.36 7.32
C PRO A 374 6.48 -1.39 7.08
N LEU A 375 6.78 -1.00 5.85
CA LEU A 375 7.88 -0.07 5.56
C LEU A 375 7.58 1.38 5.95
N HIS A 376 6.30 1.79 5.95
CA HIS A 376 5.90 3.07 6.54
C HIS A 376 6.28 3.14 8.02
N VAL A 377 5.89 2.13 8.80
CA VAL A 377 6.16 2.08 10.25
C VAL A 377 7.63 1.76 10.56
N TRP A 378 8.32 0.99 9.71
CA TRP A 378 9.75 0.78 9.84
C TRP A 378 10.56 2.08 9.67
N VAL A 379 10.15 3.00 8.79
CA VAL A 379 10.88 4.28 8.66
C VAL A 379 10.47 5.30 9.73
N GLY A 380 9.19 5.41 10.07
CA GLY A 380 8.68 6.41 11.03
C GLY A 380 9.38 6.37 12.39
N ASP A 381 9.57 7.52 13.04
CA ASP A 381 10.23 7.58 14.34
C ASP A 381 9.26 7.20 15.47
N PRO A 382 9.47 6.05 16.17
CA PRO A 382 8.58 5.60 17.23
C PRO A 382 8.64 6.47 18.50
N THR A 383 9.53 7.47 18.54
CA THR A 383 9.55 8.48 19.62
C THR A 383 8.64 9.69 19.34
N GLN A 384 8.14 9.84 18.10
CA GLN A 384 7.10 10.83 17.79
C GLN A 384 5.72 10.32 18.23
N PRO A 385 4.76 11.21 18.58
CA PRO A 385 3.52 10.81 19.22
C PRO A 385 2.62 9.88 18.39
N ASN A 386 2.78 9.87 17.06
CA ASN A 386 1.97 9.14 16.10
C ASN A 386 2.84 8.38 15.07
N GLY A 387 4.14 8.18 15.34
CA GLY A 387 5.09 7.56 14.42
C GLY A 387 5.55 8.46 13.27
N GLU A 388 5.43 9.78 13.40
CA GLU A 388 5.86 10.75 12.40
C GLU A 388 7.33 10.57 11.95
N ASP A 389 7.72 10.93 10.73
CA ASP A 389 6.83 11.37 9.64
C ASP A 389 6.30 10.16 8.83
N MET A 390 7.14 9.19 8.44
CA MET A 390 6.72 8.05 7.59
C MET A 390 5.66 7.09 8.18
N GLY A 391 5.53 6.98 9.51
CA GLY A 391 4.64 6.01 10.16
C GLY A 391 3.14 6.35 10.13
N ASN A 392 2.75 7.52 9.64
CA ASN A 392 1.34 7.93 9.53
C ASN A 392 1.05 8.64 8.21
N PHE A 393 -0.10 8.37 7.59
CA PHE A 393 -0.41 8.94 6.27
C PHE A 393 -0.55 10.47 6.25
N TYR A 394 -0.85 11.15 7.37
CA TYR A 394 -0.92 12.63 7.35
C TYR A 394 0.45 13.30 7.23
N SER A 395 1.52 12.59 7.62
CA SER A 395 2.88 13.13 7.71
C SER A 395 3.86 12.43 6.76
N ALA A 396 3.58 11.22 6.26
CA ALA A 396 4.57 10.42 5.54
C ALA A 396 5.28 11.13 4.38
N ALA A 397 4.55 11.91 3.57
CA ALA A 397 5.13 12.65 2.45
C ALA A 397 5.97 13.88 2.84
N ARG A 398 6.15 14.17 4.14
CA ARG A 398 7.12 15.14 4.68
C ARG A 398 8.56 14.60 4.65
N ASP A 399 8.71 13.28 4.63
CA ASP A 399 10.00 12.61 4.44
C ASP A 399 10.31 12.44 2.93
N PRO A 400 11.43 12.97 2.40
CA PRO A 400 11.84 12.75 1.01
C PRO A 400 11.98 11.28 0.59
N VAL A 401 12.14 10.32 1.53
CA VAL A 401 12.21 8.89 1.22
C VAL A 401 10.87 8.31 0.81
N PHE A 402 9.74 8.93 1.20
CA PHE A 402 8.38 8.56 0.78
C PHE A 402 8.29 8.38 -0.75
N PHE A 403 8.81 9.37 -1.49
CA PHE A 403 8.77 9.37 -2.95
C PHE A 403 9.64 8.27 -3.58
N ALA A 404 10.68 7.81 -2.88
CA ALA A 404 11.49 6.67 -3.30
C ALA A 404 10.85 5.32 -2.95
N HIS A 405 10.18 5.23 -1.80
CA HIS A 405 9.38 4.07 -1.41
C HIS A 405 8.25 3.85 -2.43
N HIS A 406 7.42 4.87 -2.66
CA HIS A 406 6.35 4.83 -3.67
C HIS A 406 6.86 4.73 -5.11
N GLY A 407 8.07 5.26 -5.39
CA GLY A 407 8.78 4.99 -6.64
C GLY A 407 9.04 3.51 -6.88
N ASN A 408 9.23 2.70 -5.82
CA ASN A 408 9.35 1.24 -5.93
C ASN A 408 7.99 0.52 -5.97
N ILE A 409 6.97 1.01 -5.25
CA ILE A 409 5.59 0.51 -5.38
C ILE A 409 5.11 0.64 -6.83
N ASP A 410 5.31 1.80 -7.46
CA ASP A 410 4.99 2.03 -8.86
C ASP A 410 5.80 1.11 -9.81
N ARG A 411 7.08 0.86 -9.49
CA ARG A 411 7.92 -0.13 -10.19
C ARG A 411 7.34 -1.54 -10.08
N LEU A 412 6.84 -1.95 -8.92
CA LEU A 412 6.28 -3.29 -8.74
C LEU A 412 5.03 -3.50 -9.59
N TRP A 413 4.16 -2.49 -9.79
CA TRP A 413 3.04 -2.62 -10.73
C TRP A 413 3.52 -2.85 -12.17
N HIS A 414 4.57 -2.14 -12.61
CA HIS A 414 5.21 -2.38 -13.90
C HIS A 414 5.80 -3.81 -14.01
N VAL A 415 6.49 -4.26 -12.97
CA VAL A 415 7.08 -5.62 -12.91
C VAL A 415 6.00 -6.70 -12.93
N TRP A 416 4.95 -6.59 -12.11
CA TRP A 416 3.85 -7.56 -12.00
C TRP A 416 3.19 -7.82 -13.35
N ARG A 417 2.89 -6.77 -14.13
CA ARG A 417 2.39 -6.89 -15.51
C ARG A 417 3.34 -7.61 -16.46
N GLY A 418 4.64 -7.59 -16.17
CA GLY A 418 5.67 -8.30 -16.94
C GLY A 418 5.84 -9.78 -16.57
N LEU A 419 5.37 -10.22 -15.40
CA LEU A 419 5.55 -11.61 -14.92
C LEU A 419 4.71 -12.63 -15.70
N SER A 420 3.52 -12.24 -16.17
CA SER A 420 2.56 -13.14 -16.79
C SER A 420 1.61 -12.38 -17.72
N PRO A 421 1.24 -12.91 -18.90
CA PRO A 421 0.26 -12.29 -19.78
C PRO A 421 -1.16 -12.26 -19.19
N ARG A 422 -1.41 -13.00 -18.09
CA ARG A 422 -2.67 -12.94 -17.33
C ARG A 422 -2.72 -11.75 -16.34
N ASN A 423 -1.59 -11.11 -16.07
CA ASN A 423 -1.47 -10.00 -15.13
C ASN A 423 -1.88 -8.70 -15.83
N THR A 424 -3.18 -8.54 -16.02
CA THR A 424 -3.80 -7.39 -16.70
C THR A 424 -4.49 -6.47 -15.70
N ASP A 425 -4.39 -5.15 -15.94
CA ASP A 425 -5.11 -4.12 -15.17
C ASP A 425 -6.63 -4.27 -15.24
N PHE A 426 -7.38 -3.53 -14.42
CA PHE A 426 -8.84 -3.51 -14.50
C PHE A 426 -9.31 -2.92 -15.85
N ALA A 427 -10.32 -3.56 -16.44
CA ALA A 427 -11.05 -3.05 -17.61
C ALA A 427 -12.38 -2.36 -17.22
N ASP A 428 -12.67 -2.26 -15.91
CA ASP A 428 -13.87 -1.62 -15.38
C ASP A 428 -13.86 -0.11 -15.71
N ALA A 429 -14.98 0.39 -16.23
CA ALA A 429 -15.13 1.80 -16.56
C ALA A 429 -15.02 2.69 -15.30
N ASP A 430 -15.52 2.23 -14.15
CA ASP A 430 -15.50 2.99 -12.90
C ASP A 430 -14.07 3.19 -12.38
N TRP A 431 -13.20 2.19 -12.58
CA TRP A 431 -11.78 2.31 -12.30
C TRP A 431 -11.08 3.21 -13.33
N LEU A 432 -11.35 3.00 -14.64
CA LEU A 432 -10.69 3.72 -15.73
C LEU A 432 -11.06 5.21 -15.82
N ASP A 433 -12.27 5.60 -15.42
CA ASP A 433 -12.75 6.99 -15.35
C ASP A 433 -12.67 7.61 -13.94
N ALA A 434 -12.14 6.89 -12.95
CA ALA A 434 -11.79 7.50 -11.67
C ALA A 434 -10.78 8.63 -11.89
N SER A 435 -11.00 9.77 -11.23
CA SER A 435 -10.27 11.01 -11.50
C SER A 435 -9.82 11.72 -10.22
N PHE A 436 -8.69 12.43 -10.31
CA PHE A 436 -8.07 13.13 -9.18
C PHE A 436 -7.52 14.49 -9.62
N HIS A 437 -7.42 15.43 -8.68
CA HIS A 437 -6.79 16.74 -8.87
C HIS A 437 -5.36 16.75 -8.32
N PHE A 438 -4.41 17.18 -9.17
CA PHE A 438 -3.02 17.44 -8.82
C PHE A 438 -2.59 18.80 -9.38
N TYR A 439 -1.54 19.42 -8.83
CA TYR A 439 -0.89 20.56 -9.46
C TYR A 439 0.31 20.09 -10.29
N ASP A 440 0.46 20.65 -11.49
CA ASP A 440 1.62 20.37 -12.36
C ASP A 440 2.84 21.28 -12.07
N GLU A 441 3.93 21.05 -12.79
CA GLU A 441 5.17 21.80 -12.63
C GLU A 441 5.05 23.32 -12.91
N GLU A 442 3.98 23.74 -13.59
CA GLU A 442 3.64 25.13 -13.91
C GLU A 442 2.60 25.72 -12.93
N ALA A 443 2.32 25.02 -11.82
CA ALA A 443 1.34 25.39 -10.79
C ALA A 443 -0.10 25.51 -11.33
N ARG A 444 -0.46 24.72 -12.35
CA ARG A 444 -1.83 24.63 -12.89
C ARG A 444 -2.56 23.46 -12.26
N LEU A 445 -3.85 23.62 -11.95
CA LEU A 445 -4.68 22.55 -11.42
C LEU A 445 -5.09 21.61 -12.55
N VAL A 446 -4.69 20.35 -12.45
CA VAL A 446 -4.86 19.33 -13.47
C VAL A 446 -5.75 18.20 -12.94
N ARG A 447 -6.74 17.79 -13.74
CA ARG A 447 -7.54 16.59 -13.50
C ARG A 447 -6.97 15.41 -14.28
N ALA A 448 -6.39 14.44 -13.59
CA ALA A 448 -5.87 13.22 -14.19
C ALA A 448 -6.84 12.05 -13.96
N ARG A 449 -7.00 11.16 -14.95
CA ARG A 449 -7.76 9.91 -14.81
C ARG A 449 -6.82 8.71 -14.75
N VAL A 450 -7.30 7.63 -14.14
CA VAL A 450 -6.56 6.34 -14.07
C VAL A 450 -6.15 5.85 -15.46
N ARG A 451 -7.03 5.93 -16.46
CA ARG A 451 -6.72 5.52 -17.86
C ARG A 451 -5.51 6.24 -18.48
N ASP A 452 -5.20 7.45 -18.03
CA ASP A 452 -4.11 8.26 -18.59
C ASP A 452 -2.72 7.86 -18.03
N CYS A 453 -2.68 7.02 -16.99
CA CYS A 453 -1.45 6.58 -16.30
C CYS A 453 -1.09 5.10 -16.48
N LEU A 454 -1.83 4.34 -17.29
CA LEU A 454 -1.62 2.90 -17.44
C LEU A 454 -0.28 2.53 -18.10
N ASP A 455 0.30 3.42 -18.91
CA ASP A 455 1.59 3.19 -19.57
C ASP A 455 2.65 4.21 -19.12
N PRO A 456 3.66 3.78 -18.33
CA PRO A 456 4.82 4.61 -17.99
C PRO A 456 5.52 5.25 -19.21
N ALA A 457 5.57 4.55 -20.36
CA ALA A 457 6.20 5.08 -21.57
C ALA A 457 5.41 6.25 -22.18
N ALA A 458 4.08 6.23 -22.09
CA ALA A 458 3.22 7.36 -22.44
C ALA A 458 3.41 8.55 -21.48
N LEU A 459 3.65 8.28 -20.20
CA LEU A 459 4.08 9.27 -19.18
C LEU A 459 5.57 9.67 -19.29
N ARG A 460 6.28 9.17 -20.31
CA ARG A 460 7.68 9.50 -20.65
C ARG A 460 8.71 9.08 -19.59
N TYR A 461 8.44 8.04 -18.81
CA TYR A 461 9.42 7.46 -17.89
C TYR A 461 9.50 5.92 -17.98
N ALA A 462 10.53 5.37 -17.36
CA ALA A 462 10.82 3.95 -17.20
C ALA A 462 11.63 3.74 -15.90
N TYR A 463 11.93 2.49 -15.56
CA TYR A 463 12.80 2.14 -14.43
C TYR A 463 14.14 1.61 -14.93
N GLN A 464 15.18 1.77 -14.10
CA GLN A 464 16.44 1.06 -14.29
C GLN A 464 16.22 -0.45 -14.14
N ASP A 465 16.64 -1.23 -15.14
CA ASP A 465 16.68 -2.68 -15.05
C ASP A 465 17.62 -3.13 -13.91
N VAL A 466 17.06 -3.81 -12.92
CA VAL A 466 17.78 -4.42 -11.80
C VAL A 466 17.28 -5.85 -11.59
N GLY A 467 18.12 -6.71 -11.02
CA GLY A 467 17.76 -8.11 -10.78
C GLY A 467 16.57 -8.27 -9.83
N LEU A 468 15.75 -9.29 -10.07
CA LEU A 468 14.59 -9.68 -9.25
C LEU A 468 14.89 -10.99 -8.51
N PRO A 469 15.73 -10.98 -7.45
CA PRO A 469 16.19 -12.20 -6.78
C PRO A 469 15.08 -13.01 -6.09
N TRP A 470 13.91 -12.40 -5.88
CA TRP A 470 12.73 -13.04 -5.30
C TRP A 470 11.96 -13.95 -6.27
N LEU A 471 12.25 -13.94 -7.58
CA LEU A 471 11.56 -14.79 -8.56
C LEU A 471 11.68 -16.29 -8.25
N ASP A 472 12.83 -16.72 -7.72
CA ASP A 472 13.12 -18.12 -7.38
C ASP A 472 12.91 -18.42 -5.87
N ALA A 473 12.45 -17.45 -5.08
CA ALA A 473 12.37 -17.53 -3.63
C ALA A 473 11.03 -18.08 -3.10
N ARG A 474 10.53 -19.17 -3.71
CA ARG A 474 9.25 -19.79 -3.29
C ARG A 474 9.33 -20.25 -1.82
N PRO A 475 8.38 -19.85 -0.94
CA PRO A 475 8.29 -20.35 0.42
C PRO A 475 8.27 -21.88 0.46
N ALA A 476 8.99 -22.47 1.42
CA ALA A 476 8.98 -23.91 1.67
C ALA A 476 8.11 -24.24 2.88
N ARG A 477 7.50 -25.43 2.86
CA ARG A 477 6.78 -25.97 4.03
C ARG A 477 7.71 -26.07 5.24
N THR A 478 7.19 -25.78 6.43
CA THR A 478 7.97 -25.80 7.68
C THR A 478 8.61 -27.17 7.90
N ALA A 479 9.93 -27.21 8.12
CA ALA A 479 10.67 -28.46 8.31
C ALA A 479 10.24 -29.15 9.61
N GLY A 480 9.95 -30.46 9.56
CA GLY A 480 9.43 -31.19 10.71
C GLY A 480 7.97 -30.89 11.07
N ALA A 481 7.24 -30.17 10.21
CA ALA A 481 5.80 -29.92 10.32
C ALA A 481 5.01 -31.18 10.71
N GLY A 482 4.49 -31.19 11.94
CA GLY A 482 3.60 -32.24 12.45
C GLY A 482 2.18 -32.11 11.87
N ALA A 483 1.19 -32.60 12.62
CA ALA A 483 -0.21 -32.32 12.30
C ALA A 483 -0.51 -30.81 12.48
N PRO A 484 -1.43 -30.24 11.68
CA PRO A 484 -1.96 -28.90 11.91
C PRO A 484 -2.45 -28.73 13.35
N ALA A 485 -2.26 -27.54 13.93
CA ALA A 485 -2.89 -27.21 15.20
C ALA A 485 -4.42 -27.26 15.04
N PRO A 486 -5.17 -27.77 16.04
CA PRO A 486 -6.63 -27.81 15.97
C PRO A 486 -7.22 -26.38 15.95
N ALA A 487 -8.47 -26.28 15.49
CA ALA A 487 -9.26 -25.07 15.68
C ALA A 487 -9.43 -24.77 17.18
N THR A 488 -9.62 -23.49 17.52
CA THR A 488 -9.86 -23.07 18.89
C THR A 488 -11.29 -23.41 19.28
N ASP A 489 -11.49 -24.19 20.33
CA ASP A 489 -12.82 -24.54 20.83
C ASP A 489 -13.62 -23.27 21.22
N GLY A 490 -14.88 -23.21 20.80
CA GLY A 490 -15.81 -22.16 21.22
C GLY A 490 -15.55 -20.77 20.63
N VAL A 491 -14.85 -20.65 19.49
CA VAL A 491 -14.80 -19.38 18.75
C VAL A 491 -16.21 -18.99 18.30
N VAL A 492 -16.65 -17.80 18.73
CA VAL A 492 -17.89 -17.16 18.31
C VAL A 492 -17.52 -15.86 17.59
N PHE A 493 -18.12 -15.64 16.43
CA PHE A 493 -17.97 -14.39 15.69
C PHE A 493 -19.05 -13.37 16.09
N PRO A 494 -18.76 -12.05 16.11
CA PRO A 494 -17.47 -11.44 15.79
C PRO A 494 -16.41 -11.74 16.87
N ALA A 495 -15.20 -12.11 16.43
CA ALA A 495 -14.12 -12.57 17.29
C ALA A 495 -13.06 -11.46 17.45
N ARG A 496 -12.72 -11.11 18.69
CA ARG A 496 -11.62 -10.18 19.00
C ARG A 496 -10.27 -10.87 18.78
N LEU A 497 -9.30 -10.17 18.20
CA LEU A 497 -7.94 -10.69 17.98
C LEU A 497 -6.96 -10.29 19.11
N ASP A 498 -7.39 -10.40 20.37
CA ASP A 498 -6.51 -10.22 21.54
C ASP A 498 -5.54 -11.40 21.77
N ARG A 499 -5.73 -12.49 21.02
CA ARG A 499 -4.91 -13.71 21.01
C ARG A 499 -5.05 -14.43 19.67
N THR A 500 -4.25 -15.47 19.44
CA THR A 500 -4.42 -16.32 18.24
C THR A 500 -5.79 -17.00 18.20
N VAL A 501 -6.53 -16.78 17.13
CA VAL A 501 -7.83 -17.43 16.86
C VAL A 501 -7.63 -18.46 15.74
N ARG A 502 -7.99 -19.73 16.00
CA ARG A 502 -7.93 -20.80 14.99
C ARG A 502 -9.33 -21.25 14.61
N VAL A 503 -9.61 -21.31 13.32
CA VAL A 503 -10.96 -21.57 12.77
C VAL A 503 -10.87 -22.70 11.75
N ALA A 504 -11.73 -23.71 11.88
CA ALA A 504 -11.91 -24.73 10.86
C ALA A 504 -12.77 -24.17 9.73
N VAL A 505 -12.24 -24.10 8.52
CA VAL A 505 -12.90 -23.51 7.34
C VAL A 505 -13.09 -24.61 6.29
N ALA A 506 -14.33 -24.84 5.89
CA ALA A 506 -14.67 -25.78 4.84
C ALA A 506 -14.34 -25.20 3.45
N ARG A 507 -13.71 -26.00 2.59
CA ARG A 507 -13.41 -25.62 1.20
C ARG A 507 -14.56 -26.04 0.28
N PRO A 508 -15.07 -25.18 -0.62
CA PRO A 508 -16.19 -25.56 -1.49
C PRO A 508 -15.83 -26.61 -2.56
N ARG A 509 -14.55 -26.71 -2.93
CA ARG A 509 -13.99 -27.74 -3.84
C ARG A 509 -12.63 -28.20 -3.32
N VAL A 510 -12.21 -29.40 -3.70
CA VAL A 510 -10.92 -30.02 -3.34
C VAL A 510 -10.33 -30.76 -4.54
N SER A 511 -9.02 -31.01 -4.53
CA SER A 511 -8.32 -31.78 -5.58
C SER A 511 -8.55 -31.22 -6.99
N ARG A 512 -8.51 -29.89 -7.12
CA ARG A 512 -8.82 -29.20 -8.39
C ARG A 512 -7.75 -29.50 -9.44
N SER A 513 -8.17 -29.69 -10.67
CA SER A 513 -7.25 -29.85 -11.81
C SER A 513 -6.42 -28.58 -12.05
N GLN A 514 -5.29 -28.71 -12.73
CA GLN A 514 -4.48 -27.53 -13.09
C GLN A 514 -5.25 -26.54 -13.97
N GLU A 515 -6.18 -27.02 -14.81
CA GLU A 515 -7.04 -26.18 -15.64
C GLU A 515 -7.96 -25.31 -14.77
N GLU A 516 -8.67 -25.91 -13.81
CA GLU A 516 -9.49 -25.18 -12.83
C GLU A 516 -8.67 -24.22 -11.95
N LYS A 517 -7.41 -24.56 -11.62
CA LYS A 517 -6.49 -23.69 -10.86
C LYS A 517 -5.97 -22.51 -11.67
N ASP A 518 -5.79 -22.68 -12.99
CA ASP A 518 -5.41 -21.61 -13.91
C ASP A 518 -6.59 -20.67 -14.21
N GLU A 519 -7.82 -21.21 -14.31
CA GLU A 519 -9.06 -20.45 -14.52
C GLU A 519 -9.55 -19.69 -13.28
N GLU A 520 -9.50 -20.31 -12.10
CA GLU A 520 -10.03 -19.76 -10.85
C GLU A 520 -9.01 -19.87 -9.71
N GLU A 521 -8.61 -18.72 -9.15
CA GLU A 521 -7.80 -18.69 -7.93
C GLU A 521 -8.71 -18.95 -6.72
N GLU A 522 -8.31 -19.85 -5.83
CA GLU A 522 -8.97 -20.09 -4.55
C GLU A 522 -8.49 -19.07 -3.53
N VAL A 523 -9.44 -18.33 -2.94
CA VAL A 523 -9.17 -17.14 -2.13
C VAL A 523 -9.71 -17.34 -0.73
N LEU A 524 -8.82 -17.27 0.27
CA LEU A 524 -9.18 -17.13 1.67
C LEU A 524 -9.62 -15.70 1.94
N VAL A 525 -10.80 -15.53 2.54
CA VAL A 525 -11.36 -14.22 2.92
C VAL A 525 -11.46 -14.16 4.45
N VAL A 526 -10.85 -13.13 5.04
CA VAL A 526 -11.08 -12.72 6.43
C VAL A 526 -12.00 -11.50 6.36
N ASP A 527 -13.26 -11.70 6.73
CA ASP A 527 -14.35 -10.77 6.44
C ASP A 527 -14.78 -9.96 7.67
N GLY A 528 -15.28 -8.75 7.42
CA GLY A 528 -15.70 -7.79 8.44
C GLY A 528 -14.63 -7.56 9.51
N ILE A 529 -13.40 -7.29 9.09
CA ILE A 529 -12.32 -6.81 9.95
C ILE A 529 -12.72 -5.40 10.39
N GLN A 530 -13.03 -5.22 11.67
CA GLN A 530 -13.36 -3.92 12.26
C GLN A 530 -12.20 -3.48 13.13
N VAL A 531 -11.66 -2.29 12.86
CA VAL A 531 -10.57 -1.66 13.63
C VAL A 531 -11.14 -0.44 14.35
N ALA A 532 -11.26 -0.54 15.67
CA ALA A 532 -11.85 0.50 16.51
C ALA A 532 -10.94 1.72 16.73
N ASP A 533 -9.63 1.56 16.50
CA ASP A 533 -8.63 2.62 16.61
C ASP A 533 -7.64 2.51 15.44
N HIS A 534 -8.00 3.15 14.32
CA HIS A 534 -7.23 3.21 13.07
C HIS A 534 -6.03 4.17 13.13
N LEU A 535 -5.82 4.85 14.26
CA LEU A 535 -4.61 5.64 14.52
C LEU A 535 -3.46 4.78 15.06
N ARG A 536 -3.73 3.54 15.46
CA ARG A 536 -2.71 2.56 15.85
C ARG A 536 -2.30 1.69 14.67
N TYR A 537 -1.03 1.32 14.62
CA TYR A 537 -0.54 0.33 13.65
C TYR A 537 -1.12 -1.05 13.98
N VAL A 538 -1.90 -1.60 13.07
CA VAL A 538 -2.54 -2.91 13.22
C VAL A 538 -1.89 -3.91 12.27
N LYS A 539 -1.47 -5.05 12.80
CA LYS A 539 -0.98 -6.18 12.01
C LYS A 539 -1.42 -7.51 12.61
N PHE A 540 -1.93 -8.40 11.77
CA PHE A 540 -2.06 -9.82 12.10
C PHE A 540 -1.70 -10.69 10.91
N ASP A 541 -1.05 -11.81 11.20
CA ASP A 541 -0.64 -12.77 10.18
C ASP A 541 -1.73 -13.85 10.02
N VAL A 542 -1.84 -14.38 8.81
CA VAL A 542 -2.80 -15.43 8.44
C VAL A 542 -2.05 -16.66 7.97
N PHE A 543 -2.25 -17.77 8.69
CA PHE A 543 -1.66 -19.07 8.34
C PHE A 543 -2.75 -20.10 8.06
N VAL A 544 -2.45 -21.04 7.17
CA VAL A 544 -3.29 -22.20 6.83
C VAL A 544 -2.56 -23.48 7.22
N ASN A 545 -3.24 -24.34 7.99
CA ASN A 545 -2.73 -25.63 8.48
C ASN A 545 -1.39 -25.56 9.24
N GLN A 546 -1.08 -24.41 9.87
CA GLN A 546 0.09 -24.23 10.73
C GLN A 546 0.16 -25.31 11.81
N CYS A 547 1.32 -25.95 11.96
CA CYS A 547 1.53 -27.02 12.92
C CYS A 547 1.60 -26.52 14.36
N ALA A 548 1.13 -27.35 15.30
CA ALA A 548 1.30 -27.07 16.73
C ALA A 548 2.79 -27.09 17.11
N GLY A 549 3.31 -25.95 17.58
CA GLY A 549 4.70 -25.80 18.03
C GLY A 549 5.74 -25.49 16.94
N GLY A 550 5.32 -25.23 15.69
CA GLY A 550 6.20 -24.63 14.69
C GLY A 550 6.31 -23.11 14.88
N ASP A 551 7.50 -22.54 14.70
CA ASP A 551 7.67 -21.09 14.70
C ASP A 551 6.83 -20.46 13.60
N ALA A 552 6.00 -19.48 13.97
CA ALA A 552 5.06 -18.80 13.09
C ALA A 552 5.78 -17.78 12.18
N SER A 553 6.68 -18.26 11.32
CA SER A 553 7.42 -17.45 10.36
C SER A 553 6.59 -17.14 9.13
N THR A 554 6.46 -15.86 8.79
CA THR A 554 5.82 -15.39 7.56
C THR A 554 6.65 -15.68 6.30
N ALA A 555 7.80 -16.35 6.41
CA ALA A 555 8.56 -16.90 5.29
C ALA A 555 8.21 -18.39 4.98
N ALA A 556 7.38 -19.04 5.79
CA ALA A 556 6.94 -20.42 5.56
C ALA A 556 5.82 -20.51 4.50
N ALA A 557 5.67 -21.69 3.86
CA ALA A 557 4.57 -21.94 2.93
C ALA A 557 3.20 -21.90 3.62
N GLU A 558 3.12 -22.28 4.90
CA GLU A 558 1.89 -22.21 5.69
C GLU A 558 1.35 -20.76 5.86
N CYS A 559 2.13 -19.72 5.58
CA CYS A 559 1.69 -18.33 5.66
C CYS A 559 1.00 -17.89 4.35
N ALA A 560 -0.30 -17.54 4.45
CA ALA A 560 -1.09 -16.98 3.36
C ALA A 560 -0.81 -15.49 3.13
N GLY A 561 -0.36 -14.78 4.16
CA GLY A 561 -0.03 -13.36 4.15
C GLY A 561 -0.31 -12.72 5.51
N SER A 562 -0.37 -11.39 5.54
CA SER A 562 -0.73 -10.62 6.72
C SER A 562 -1.68 -9.50 6.33
N PHE A 563 -2.61 -9.16 7.21
CA PHE A 563 -3.37 -7.92 7.15
C PHE A 563 -2.57 -6.82 7.84
N VAL A 564 -2.49 -5.65 7.21
CA VAL A 564 -1.83 -4.47 7.78
C VAL A 564 -2.71 -3.25 7.59
N LEU A 565 -2.93 -2.47 8.66
CA LEU A 565 -3.49 -1.13 8.59
C LEU A 565 -2.44 -0.11 9.08
N THR A 566 -1.95 0.71 8.16
CA THR A 566 -1.09 1.87 8.50
C THR A 566 -1.95 2.95 9.17
N PRO A 567 -1.45 3.64 10.22
CA PRO A 567 -2.17 4.73 10.88
C PRO A 567 -2.70 5.81 9.93
N HIS A 568 -4.02 6.07 10.00
CA HIS A 568 -4.68 7.16 9.29
C HIS A 568 -6.05 7.51 9.91
N VAL A 569 -6.75 8.49 9.34
CA VAL A 569 -8.04 9.01 9.85
C VAL A 569 -9.12 8.89 8.78
N ILE A 570 -10.30 8.43 9.18
CA ILE A 570 -11.53 8.42 8.38
C ILE A 570 -12.68 8.90 9.25
N GLN A 571 -13.41 9.91 8.76
CA GLN A 571 -14.51 10.59 9.45
C GLN A 571 -15.88 10.10 8.95
N GLN A 572 -16.24 8.84 9.21
CA GLN A 572 -17.66 8.48 9.07
C GLN A 572 -18.46 9.14 10.19
N LYS A 573 -19.48 9.93 9.82
CA LYS A 573 -20.39 10.55 10.80
C LYS A 573 -21.44 9.55 11.26
N GLU A 574 -21.16 8.83 12.33
CA GLU A 574 -22.22 8.22 13.13
C GLU A 574 -22.83 9.25 14.10
N GLU A 575 -24.14 9.15 14.34
CA GLU A 575 -24.87 9.97 15.33
C GLU A 575 -24.44 9.58 16.76
N GLY A 576 -23.28 10.07 17.20
CA GLY A 576 -22.73 9.76 18.51
C GLY A 576 -21.43 10.49 18.90
N GLY A 577 -20.66 11.01 17.94
CA GLY A 577 -19.48 11.82 18.22
C GLY A 577 -18.25 11.06 18.73
N GLY A 578 -18.23 9.73 18.58
CA GLY A 578 -17.00 8.92 18.61
C GLY A 578 -16.57 8.63 17.17
N GLY A 579 -15.27 8.46 16.93
CA GLY A 579 -14.77 8.01 15.63
C GLY A 579 -15.28 6.60 15.32
N SER A 580 -15.86 6.42 14.13
CA SER A 580 -16.38 5.13 13.69
C SER A 580 -15.25 4.16 13.34
N PRO A 581 -15.43 2.85 13.59
CA PRO A 581 -14.42 1.84 13.25
C PRO A 581 -14.24 1.73 11.73
N VAL A 582 -13.00 1.55 11.28
CA VAL A 582 -12.73 1.12 9.89
C VAL A 582 -13.24 -0.30 9.74
N LYS A 583 -14.08 -0.55 8.72
CA LYS A 583 -14.58 -1.90 8.39
C LYS A 583 -14.11 -2.33 7.01
N THR A 584 -13.31 -3.38 6.96
CA THR A 584 -12.64 -3.88 5.74
C THR A 584 -12.67 -5.42 5.67
N ALA A 585 -12.06 -5.99 4.62
CA ALA A 585 -11.87 -7.43 4.49
C ALA A 585 -10.55 -7.76 3.77
N ALA A 586 -9.80 -8.73 4.30
CA ALA A 586 -8.53 -9.19 3.73
C ALA A 586 -8.74 -10.44 2.86
N ARG A 587 -8.02 -10.52 1.74
CA ARG A 587 -8.15 -11.60 0.74
C ARG A 587 -6.78 -12.13 0.35
N PHE A 588 -6.60 -13.45 0.43
CA PHE A 588 -5.33 -14.12 0.17
C PHE A 588 -5.53 -15.23 -0.87
N GLY A 589 -4.77 -15.21 -1.97
CA GLY A 589 -4.70 -16.34 -2.90
C GLY A 589 -4.00 -17.53 -2.23
N ILE A 590 -4.67 -18.67 -2.13
CA ILE A 590 -4.20 -19.86 -1.42
C ILE A 590 -3.99 -21.09 -2.31
N THR A 591 -4.19 -21.01 -3.63
CA THR A 591 -4.06 -22.19 -4.51
C THR A 591 -2.64 -22.77 -4.49
N ASP A 592 -1.62 -21.93 -4.65
CA ASP A 592 -0.22 -22.38 -4.58
C ASP A 592 0.15 -22.84 -3.17
N LEU A 593 -0.37 -22.16 -2.14
CA LEU A 593 -0.16 -22.51 -0.74
C LEU A 593 -0.64 -23.94 -0.46
N LEU A 594 -1.89 -24.25 -0.86
CA LEU A 594 -2.52 -25.56 -0.62
C LEU A 594 -1.74 -26.69 -1.30
N ASP A 595 -1.16 -26.44 -2.48
CA ASP A 595 -0.27 -27.37 -3.15
C ASP A 595 1.07 -27.52 -2.40
N ASP A 596 1.69 -26.42 -1.97
CA ASP A 596 2.99 -26.42 -1.27
C ASP A 596 2.95 -27.10 0.11
N ILE A 597 1.84 -26.98 0.84
CA ILE A 597 1.66 -27.66 2.12
C ILE A 597 1.09 -29.09 1.97
N GLY A 598 0.60 -29.46 0.78
CA GLY A 598 0.00 -30.77 0.50
C GLY A 598 -1.45 -30.93 1.00
N ALA A 599 -2.22 -29.84 1.05
CA ALA A 599 -3.59 -29.76 1.58
C ALA A 599 -4.68 -29.59 0.50
N ASP A 600 -4.35 -29.64 -0.80
CA ASP A 600 -5.38 -29.51 -1.85
C ASP A 600 -6.45 -30.63 -1.79
N GLY A 601 -6.14 -31.79 -1.21
CA GLY A 601 -7.11 -32.85 -0.92
C GLY A 601 -8.01 -32.60 0.30
N ASP A 602 -7.67 -31.63 1.15
CA ASP A 602 -8.35 -31.43 2.44
C ASP A 602 -9.69 -30.70 2.24
N VAL A 603 -10.78 -31.31 2.73
CA VAL A 603 -12.15 -30.73 2.74
C VAL A 603 -12.27 -29.57 3.73
N THR A 604 -11.47 -29.61 4.81
CA THR A 604 -11.44 -28.59 5.85
C THR A 604 -10.01 -28.24 6.16
N ILE A 605 -9.69 -26.95 6.16
CA ILE A 605 -8.40 -26.40 6.59
C ILE A 605 -8.56 -25.67 7.92
N VAL A 606 -7.48 -25.57 8.71
CA VAL A 606 -7.45 -24.72 9.91
C VAL A 606 -6.74 -23.42 9.59
N VAL A 607 -7.47 -22.31 9.66
CA VAL A 607 -6.93 -20.96 9.48
C VAL A 607 -6.57 -20.39 10.86
N SER A 608 -5.34 -19.93 11.03
CA SER A 608 -4.86 -19.27 12.24
C SER A 608 -4.68 -17.77 11.98
N LEU A 609 -5.45 -16.95 12.69
CA LEU A 609 -5.29 -15.49 12.75
C LEU A 609 -4.38 -15.18 13.94
N VAL A 610 -3.19 -14.64 13.69
CA VAL A 610 -2.14 -14.41 14.70
C VAL A 610 -1.92 -12.91 14.86
N PRO A 611 -2.47 -12.25 15.89
CA PRO A 611 -2.22 -10.83 16.12
C PRO A 611 -0.75 -10.56 16.41
N ARG A 612 -0.21 -9.48 15.84
CA ARG A 612 1.15 -8.99 16.05
C ARG A 612 1.15 -7.60 16.68
N CYS A 613 0.42 -6.67 16.07
CA CYS A 613 0.33 -5.27 16.50
C CYS A 613 -1.14 -4.90 16.68
N ALA A 614 -1.47 -4.29 17.82
CA ALA A 614 -2.80 -3.73 18.14
C ALA A 614 -4.01 -4.66 17.92
N GLY A 615 -3.85 -5.99 18.03
CA GLY A 615 -4.96 -6.95 17.89
C GLY A 615 -6.09 -6.75 18.91
N ASP A 616 -5.82 -6.05 20.02
CA ASP A 616 -6.81 -5.66 21.01
C ASP A 616 -7.89 -4.69 20.48
N VAL A 617 -7.63 -3.92 19.41
CA VAL A 617 -8.64 -3.05 18.77
C VAL A 617 -9.29 -3.67 17.53
N VAL A 618 -9.00 -4.94 17.24
CA VAL A 618 -9.50 -5.66 16.06
C VAL A 618 -10.57 -6.68 16.44
N THR A 619 -11.70 -6.64 15.74
CA THR A 619 -12.63 -7.77 15.63
C THR A 619 -12.74 -8.24 14.18
N VAL A 620 -13.14 -9.50 13.99
CA VAL A 620 -13.37 -10.13 12.68
C VAL A 620 -14.77 -10.73 12.68
N ASP A 621 -15.56 -10.52 11.63
CA ASP A 621 -16.93 -11.06 11.52
C ASP A 621 -16.95 -12.52 10.97
N GLY A 622 -15.93 -12.95 10.23
CA GLY A 622 -15.84 -14.33 9.75
C GLY A 622 -14.58 -14.69 8.96
N VAL A 623 -14.42 -15.98 8.65
CA VAL A 623 -13.38 -16.51 7.75
C VAL A 623 -14.02 -17.51 6.79
N SER A 624 -13.77 -17.38 5.48
CA SER A 624 -14.36 -18.23 4.43
C SER A 624 -13.41 -18.45 3.25
N VAL A 625 -13.74 -19.39 2.36
CA VAL A 625 -13.02 -19.62 1.09
C VAL A 625 -13.96 -19.42 -0.09
N THR A 626 -13.50 -18.64 -1.07
CA THR A 626 -14.22 -18.31 -2.32
C THR A 626 -13.29 -18.47 -3.53
N TYR A 627 -13.75 -18.09 -4.73
CA TYR A 627 -12.97 -18.19 -5.97
C TYR A 627 -13.03 -16.90 -6.81
N VAL A 628 -11.93 -16.55 -7.47
CA VAL A 628 -11.78 -15.35 -8.32
C VAL A 628 -11.18 -15.73 -9.68
N LYS A 629 -11.78 -15.23 -10.77
CA LYS A 629 -11.40 -15.48 -12.18
C LYS A 629 -10.38 -14.48 -12.72
#